data_AF-A0A1S3JEV0-F1
#
_entry.id   AF-A0A1S3JEV0-F1
#
_cell.length_a   1.000
_cell.length_b   1.000
_cell.length_c   1.000
_cell.angle_alpha   90.00
_cell.angle_beta   90.00
_cell.angle_gamma   90.00
#
_symmetry.space_group_name_H-M   'P 1'
#
loop_
_entity.id
_entity.type
_entity.pdbx_description
1 polymer ?
#
loop_
_entity_poly.entity_id
_entity_poly.type
_entity_poly.pdbx_seq_one_letter_code
_entity_poly.pdbx_strand_id
1 'polypeptide(L)'
;MKPIAKSQGKGIFLFRKLKDITDWKKGEYQREPDPNKEAPEAYVVQRYIENPYVVGGRKFDLRVYVLVTSYSPLKAWLYRGGFARFSNTRFSLDAIDDTYVHLTNVAVQKTAPDYDPEKGNKWSMQQLRRYLTAKHGMEAVAKMFTQMDDIFIKTLQSVQKIMINDKRCFEMYGYDILLDTNLKPWLLEINASPSLTASSKEDYELKCGLLDDVLNVIDLENRLTGKEKHVGAWDLIWDDGPVMGDEGGIDCMNATTYTTNSFLGCHMDRKKQLRQLFKTLQAAKKT
;
A
#
# COMPACT_ATOMS: atom_id res chain seq x y z
N MET A 1 6.80 15.46 12.26
CA MET A 1 8.10 15.20 11.62
C MET A 1 8.29 13.70 11.49
N LYS A 2 9.00 13.25 10.45
CA LYS A 2 9.33 11.83 10.23
C LYS A 2 10.80 11.70 9.83
N PRO A 3 11.58 10.78 10.42
CA PRO A 3 12.94 10.49 9.98
C PRO A 3 12.94 9.85 8.58
N ILE A 4 13.97 10.12 7.77
CA ILE A 4 14.02 9.61 6.38
C ILE A 4 14.43 8.14 6.25
N ALA A 5 15.15 7.59 7.25
CA ALA A 5 15.81 6.30 7.16
C ALA A 5 15.38 5.30 8.26
N LYS A 6 14.34 5.64 9.03
CA LYS A 6 13.77 4.72 10.04
C LYS A 6 12.45 4.15 9.56
N SER A 7 12.05 3.05 10.19
CA SER A 7 10.80 2.35 9.93
C SER A 7 10.01 2.13 11.22
N GLN A 8 8.84 1.48 11.12
CA GLN A 8 8.03 1.06 12.26
C GLN A 8 7.44 2.21 13.11
N GLY A 9 7.43 3.44 12.58
CA GLY A 9 6.93 4.63 13.30
C GLY A 9 7.91 5.21 14.31
N LYS A 10 9.13 4.67 14.41
CA LYS A 10 10.16 5.15 15.35
C LYS A 10 10.62 6.56 14.99
N GLY A 11 10.66 7.46 15.98
CA GLY A 11 11.11 8.85 15.80
C GLY A 11 10.09 9.78 15.15
N ILE A 12 8.86 9.31 14.88
CA ILE A 12 7.77 10.18 14.43
C ILE A 12 7.21 10.92 15.64
N PHE A 13 7.09 12.24 15.52
CA PHE A 13 6.39 13.07 16.49
C PHE A 13 5.55 14.12 15.79
N LEU A 14 4.44 14.49 16.43
CA LEU A 14 3.55 15.55 15.96
C LEU A 14 3.91 16.84 16.70
N PHE A 15 3.62 17.97 16.06
CA PHE A 15 3.82 19.29 16.65
C PHE A 15 2.80 20.25 16.07
N ARG A 16 2.51 21.35 16.78
CA ARG A 16 1.57 22.40 16.33
C ARG A 16 2.28 23.72 16.08
N LYS A 17 3.37 24.00 16.78
CA LYS A 17 4.11 25.26 16.71
C LYS A 17 5.56 24.99 16.35
N LEU A 18 6.18 25.93 15.63
CA LEU A 18 7.63 25.84 15.32
C LEU A 18 8.50 25.84 16.57
N LYS A 19 7.98 26.41 17.67
CA LYS A 19 8.62 26.35 18.98
C LYS A 19 8.83 24.90 19.44
N ASP A 20 7.86 24.02 19.22
CA ASP A 20 7.93 22.60 19.60
C ASP A 20 9.11 21.90 18.92
N ILE A 21 9.38 22.22 17.64
CA ILE A 21 10.57 21.71 16.91
C ILE A 21 11.86 22.23 17.54
N THR A 22 11.87 23.52 17.90
CA THR A 22 13.03 24.18 18.48
C THR A 22 13.36 23.59 19.86
N ASP A 23 12.33 23.34 20.67
CA ASP A 23 12.46 22.75 22.00
C ASP A 23 12.88 21.27 21.91
N TRP A 24 12.32 20.51 20.96
CA TRP A 24 12.77 19.14 20.65
C TRP A 24 14.26 19.10 20.26
N LYS A 25 14.69 20.00 19.35
CA LYS A 25 16.10 20.10 18.94
C LYS A 25 17.00 20.43 20.14
N LYS A 26 16.61 21.35 21.02
CA LYS A 26 17.39 21.67 22.24
C LYS A 26 17.52 20.46 23.17
N GLY A 27 16.48 19.64 23.31
CA GLY A 27 16.51 18.40 24.09
C GLY A 27 17.46 17.34 23.52
N GLU A 28 17.63 17.27 22.20
CA GLU A 28 18.62 16.38 21.56
C GLU A 28 20.07 16.87 21.72
N TYR A 29 20.30 18.19 21.74
CA TYR A 29 21.61 18.80 21.97
C TYR A 29 22.05 18.74 23.45
N GLN A 30 21.13 18.52 24.40
CA GLN A 30 21.45 18.35 25.83
C GLN A 30 21.91 16.94 26.20
N ARG A 31 21.83 15.96 25.28
CA ARG A 31 22.52 14.67 25.46
C ARG A 31 23.99 14.87 25.12
N GLU A 32 24.88 14.52 26.05
CA GLU A 32 26.32 14.68 25.89
C GLU A 32 26.79 14.31 24.47
N PRO A 33 27.73 15.07 23.88
CA PRO A 33 28.25 14.78 22.55
C PRO A 33 28.99 13.45 22.59
N ASP A 34 28.32 12.38 22.16
CA ASP A 34 28.93 11.08 21.91
C ASP A 34 29.94 11.22 20.76
N PRO A 35 31.24 10.95 20.97
CA PRO A 35 32.25 11.01 19.92
C PRO A 35 32.04 10.00 18.78
N ASN A 36 31.10 9.05 18.92
CA ASN A 36 30.62 8.15 17.85
C ASN A 36 29.33 8.63 17.17
N LYS A 37 28.83 9.85 17.42
CA LYS A 37 27.56 10.31 16.85
C LYS A 37 27.58 10.32 15.31
N GLU A 38 26.72 9.48 14.74
CA GLU A 38 26.37 9.48 13.33
C GLU A 38 25.95 10.88 12.85
N ALA A 39 26.05 11.11 11.54
CA ALA A 39 25.62 12.34 10.90
C ALA A 39 24.21 12.76 11.37
N PRO A 40 23.91 14.08 11.47
CA PRO A 40 22.62 14.56 11.92
C PRO A 40 21.49 13.91 11.11
N GLU A 41 20.59 13.23 11.81
CA GLU A 41 19.49 12.48 11.20
C GLU A 41 18.58 13.45 10.42
N ALA A 42 18.32 13.13 9.16
CA ALA A 42 17.48 13.96 8.31
C ALA A 42 15.99 13.62 8.53
N TYR A 43 15.16 14.66 8.48
CA TYR A 43 13.72 14.55 8.72
C TYR A 43 12.91 15.25 7.64
N VAL A 44 11.70 14.75 7.43
CA VAL A 44 10.66 15.38 6.62
C VAL A 44 9.62 16.03 7.54
N VAL A 45 9.29 17.28 7.23
CA VAL A 45 8.12 17.96 7.78
C VAL A 45 6.96 17.75 6.82
N GLN A 46 5.94 17.03 7.28
CA GLN A 46 4.75 16.72 6.49
C GLN A 46 3.52 17.25 7.22
N ARG A 47 2.60 17.89 6.49
CA ARG A 47 1.31 18.30 7.03
C ARG A 47 0.55 17.06 7.50
N TYR A 48 0.05 17.10 8.74
CA TYR A 48 -0.77 16.02 9.28
C TYR A 48 -2.19 16.08 8.69
N ILE A 49 -2.75 14.92 8.37
CA ILE A 49 -4.15 14.80 7.90
C ILE A 49 -5.04 14.74 9.14
N GLU A 50 -5.67 15.87 9.45
CA GLU A 50 -6.47 16.09 10.65
C GLU A 50 -7.84 15.43 10.61
N ASN A 51 -8.37 15.16 9.41
CA ASN A 51 -9.66 14.55 9.15
C ASN A 51 -9.54 13.14 8.53
N PRO A 52 -8.87 12.17 9.17
CA PRO A 52 -8.80 10.82 8.65
C PRO A 52 -10.19 10.18 8.64
N TYR A 53 -10.44 9.32 7.67
CA TYR A 53 -11.60 8.45 7.69
C TYR A 53 -11.46 7.45 8.85
N VAL A 54 -12.52 7.29 9.65
CA VAL A 54 -12.54 6.42 10.82
C VAL A 54 -13.63 5.37 10.72
N VAL A 55 -13.35 4.17 11.25
CA VAL A 55 -14.33 3.09 11.41
C VAL A 55 -14.44 2.79 12.89
N GLY A 56 -15.66 2.86 13.44
CA GLY A 56 -15.87 2.70 14.89
C GLY A 56 -15.11 3.72 15.73
N GLY A 57 -14.80 4.89 15.16
CA GLY A 57 -13.99 5.93 15.79
C GLY A 57 -12.48 5.67 15.78
N ARG A 58 -11.99 4.60 15.15
CA ARG A 58 -10.55 4.28 15.06
C ARG A 58 -9.98 4.69 13.70
N LYS A 59 -8.77 5.24 13.72
CA LYS A 59 -8.00 5.60 12.52
C LYS A 59 -7.43 4.33 11.90
N PHE A 60 -7.28 4.30 10.59
CA PHE A 60 -6.53 3.24 9.91
C PHE A 60 -5.78 3.76 8.71
N ASP A 61 -4.75 3.02 8.30
CA ASP A 61 -4.10 3.15 7.01
C ASP A 61 -4.23 1.83 6.22
N LEU A 62 -3.96 1.87 4.93
CA LEU A 62 -4.02 0.73 4.03
C LEU A 62 -2.62 0.30 3.62
N ARG A 63 -2.33 -0.98 3.76
CA ARG A 63 -1.19 -1.64 3.11
C ARG A 63 -1.65 -2.26 1.78
N VAL A 64 -1.09 -1.76 0.69
CA VAL A 64 -1.29 -2.25 -0.69
C VAL A 64 0.05 -2.72 -1.26
N TYR A 65 0.05 -3.74 -2.11
CA TYR A 65 1.27 -4.29 -2.71
C TYR A 65 1.32 -4.01 -4.21
N VAL A 66 2.43 -3.46 -4.68
CA VAL A 66 2.70 -3.17 -6.09
C VAL A 66 4.00 -3.84 -6.48
N LEU A 67 3.96 -4.70 -7.50
CA LEU A 67 5.13 -5.38 -8.05
C LEU A 67 5.56 -4.67 -9.33
N VAL A 68 6.82 -4.27 -9.41
CA VAL A 68 7.42 -3.72 -10.63
C VAL A 68 8.39 -4.75 -11.18
N THR A 69 8.17 -5.20 -12.41
CA THR A 69 9.05 -6.18 -13.08
C THR A 69 10.00 -5.53 -14.08
N SER A 70 9.79 -4.26 -14.41
CA SER A 70 10.68 -3.48 -15.28
C SER A 70 10.35 -1.98 -15.12
N TYR A 71 11.37 -1.12 -15.17
CA TYR A 71 11.22 0.34 -15.26
C TYR A 71 11.46 0.88 -16.68
N SER A 72 12.06 0.09 -17.57
CA SER A 72 12.30 0.44 -18.97
C SER A 72 12.12 -0.77 -19.90
N PRO A 73 10.91 -0.95 -20.50
CA PRO A 73 9.70 -0.14 -20.29
C PRO A 73 9.08 -0.36 -18.90
N LEU A 74 8.29 0.59 -18.40
CA LEU A 74 7.65 0.43 -17.08
C LEU A 74 6.60 -0.68 -17.16
N LYS A 75 6.69 -1.66 -16.26
CA LYS A 75 5.73 -2.76 -16.11
C LYS A 75 5.39 -2.94 -14.63
N ALA A 76 4.13 -2.69 -14.28
CA ALA A 76 3.67 -2.67 -12.90
C ALA A 76 2.38 -3.47 -12.71
N TRP A 77 2.33 -4.19 -11.60
CA TRP A 77 1.25 -5.07 -11.20
C TRP A 77 0.73 -4.66 -9.82
N LEU A 78 -0.57 -4.71 -9.64
CA LEU A 78 -1.24 -4.45 -8.38
C LEU A 78 -1.78 -5.74 -7.78
N TYR A 79 -1.51 -6.00 -6.51
CA TYR A 79 -2.09 -7.15 -5.85
C TYR A 79 -3.53 -6.84 -5.42
N ARG A 80 -4.48 -7.73 -5.73
CA ARG A 80 -5.89 -7.57 -5.33
C ARG A 80 -6.11 -7.57 -3.82
N GLY A 81 -5.21 -8.23 -3.11
CA GLY A 81 -5.21 -8.32 -1.65
C GLY A 81 -4.53 -7.12 -0.98
N GLY A 82 -4.56 -7.13 0.35
CA GLY A 82 -4.05 -6.05 1.18
C GLY A 82 -4.82 -6.01 2.49
N PHE A 83 -4.50 -5.04 3.34
CA PHE A 83 -5.22 -4.90 4.61
C PHE A 83 -5.22 -3.46 5.11
N ALA A 84 -6.29 -3.10 5.81
CA ALA A 84 -6.35 -1.91 6.65
C ALA A 84 -5.77 -2.22 8.02
N ARG A 85 -4.90 -1.35 8.56
CA ARG A 85 -4.34 -1.44 9.90
C ARG A 85 -4.97 -0.39 10.80
N PHE A 86 -5.69 -0.82 11.83
CA PHE A 86 -6.38 0.08 12.75
C PHE A 86 -5.50 0.49 13.93
N SER A 87 -5.70 1.72 14.40
CA SER A 87 -5.27 2.15 15.74
C SER A 87 -6.06 1.39 16.81
N ASN A 88 -5.45 1.14 17.96
CA ASN A 88 -6.13 0.50 19.08
C ASN A 88 -7.10 1.47 19.78
N THR A 89 -6.73 2.74 19.83
CA THR A 89 -7.49 3.82 20.49
C THR A 89 -8.35 4.60 19.49
N ARG A 90 -9.39 5.26 20.02
CA ARG A 90 -10.24 6.16 19.23
C ARG A 90 -9.45 7.40 18.82
N PHE A 91 -9.69 7.84 17.59
CA PHE A 91 -9.08 9.03 17.04
C PHE A 91 -9.55 10.28 17.80
N SER A 92 -8.61 11.08 18.28
CA SER A 92 -8.82 12.42 18.81
C SER A 92 -7.65 13.31 18.40
N LEU A 93 -7.91 14.60 18.21
CA LEU A 93 -6.86 15.60 18.02
C LEU A 93 -6.46 16.27 19.34
N ASP A 94 -7.13 16.00 20.45
CA ASP A 94 -6.84 16.68 21.73
C ASP A 94 -5.49 16.24 22.31
N ALA A 95 -5.11 14.97 22.10
CA ALA A 95 -3.90 14.35 22.62
C ALA A 95 -2.91 13.98 21.50
N ILE A 96 -2.34 14.99 20.83
CA ILE A 96 -1.38 14.79 19.71
C ILE A 96 -0.09 14.04 20.08
N ASP A 97 0.25 14.06 21.38
CA ASP A 97 1.42 13.39 21.92
C ASP A 97 1.17 11.87 22.12
N ASP A 98 -0.09 11.44 22.10
CA ASP A 98 -0.44 10.02 22.16
C ASP A 98 -0.21 9.35 20.81
N THR A 99 0.98 8.79 20.67
CA THR A 99 1.37 8.04 19.46
C THR A 99 0.45 6.86 19.14
N TYR A 100 -0.27 6.28 20.12
CA TYR A 100 -1.18 5.17 19.90
C TYR A 100 -2.44 5.57 19.13
N VAL A 101 -2.86 6.84 19.28
CA VAL A 101 -4.00 7.42 18.53
C VAL A 101 -3.60 7.75 17.09
N HIS A 102 -2.35 8.19 16.90
CA HIS A 102 -1.92 8.81 15.64
C HIS A 102 -1.14 7.89 14.70
N LEU A 103 -0.46 6.86 15.23
CA LEU A 103 0.35 5.91 14.46
C LEU A 103 -0.31 4.53 14.43
N THR A 104 -0.54 3.99 13.25
CA THR A 104 -1.21 2.70 13.03
C THR A 104 -0.24 1.52 12.90
N ASN A 105 1.07 1.78 12.98
CA ASN A 105 2.10 0.74 12.86
C ASN A 105 1.97 -0.29 13.99
N VAL A 106 1.94 -1.57 13.61
CA VAL A 106 1.85 -2.71 14.55
C VAL A 106 2.94 -2.66 15.65
N ALA A 107 4.15 -2.21 15.30
CA ALA A 107 5.25 -2.10 16.27
C ALA A 107 4.97 -1.11 17.40
N VAL A 108 4.29 0.01 17.10
CA VAL A 108 3.83 0.97 18.11
C VAL A 108 2.60 0.39 18.82
N GLN A 109 1.64 -0.14 18.09
CA GLN A 109 0.39 -0.62 18.68
C GLN A 109 0.58 -1.79 19.67
N LYS A 110 1.60 -2.66 19.45
CA LYS A 110 1.93 -3.76 20.36
C LYS A 110 2.39 -3.32 21.75
N THR A 111 2.87 -2.10 21.91
CA THR A 111 3.29 -1.59 23.22
C THR A 111 2.15 -0.90 23.97
N ALA A 112 0.96 -0.80 23.37
CA ALA A 112 -0.19 -0.21 24.03
C ALA A 112 -0.66 -1.10 25.21
N PRO A 113 -1.05 -0.51 26.35
CA PRO A 113 -1.49 -1.27 27.54
C PRO A 113 -2.65 -2.23 27.25
N ASP A 114 -3.56 -1.81 26.38
CA ASP A 114 -4.77 -2.56 26.00
C ASP A 114 -4.59 -3.34 24.68
N TYR A 115 -3.36 -3.64 24.28
CA TYR A 115 -3.12 -4.41 23.05
C TYR A 115 -3.62 -5.84 23.23
N ASP A 116 -4.62 -6.19 22.44
CA ASP A 116 -5.15 -7.54 22.37
C ASP A 116 -4.85 -8.11 20.97
N PRO A 117 -3.99 -9.14 20.85
CA PRO A 117 -3.69 -9.81 19.60
C PRO A 117 -4.94 -10.38 18.91
N GLU A 118 -5.97 -10.76 19.69
CA GLU A 118 -7.19 -11.40 19.20
C GLU A 118 -8.25 -10.40 18.75
N LYS A 119 -8.18 -9.12 19.17
CA LYS A 119 -9.15 -8.08 18.78
C LYS A 119 -9.11 -7.69 17.30
N GLY A 120 -8.22 -8.27 16.50
CA GLY A 120 -8.27 -8.14 15.04
C GLY A 120 -8.17 -6.69 14.58
N ASN A 121 -7.04 -6.01 14.85
CA ASN A 121 -6.78 -4.65 14.37
C ASN A 121 -6.46 -4.59 12.86
N LYS A 122 -6.91 -5.59 12.08
CA LYS A 122 -6.74 -5.66 10.64
C LYS A 122 -8.03 -6.05 9.97
N TRP A 123 -8.40 -5.32 8.92
CA TRP A 123 -9.42 -5.79 7.97
C TRP A 123 -8.75 -6.15 6.66
N SER A 124 -9.20 -7.21 6.01
CA SER A 124 -8.77 -7.48 4.64
C SER A 124 -9.26 -6.36 3.72
N MET A 125 -8.54 -6.11 2.63
CA MET A 125 -8.93 -5.11 1.64
C MET A 125 -10.35 -5.38 1.10
N GLN A 126 -10.73 -6.65 0.97
CA GLN A 126 -12.06 -7.06 0.55
C GLN A 126 -13.15 -6.69 1.58
N GLN A 127 -12.90 -6.94 2.87
CA GLN A 127 -13.82 -6.54 3.94
C GLN A 127 -14.01 -5.02 3.96
N LEU A 128 -12.91 -4.26 3.84
CA LEU A 128 -12.96 -2.81 3.77
C LEU A 128 -13.77 -2.31 2.57
N ARG A 129 -13.51 -2.85 1.37
CA ARG A 129 -14.24 -2.47 0.15
C ARG A 129 -15.74 -2.71 0.32
N ARG A 130 -16.14 -3.89 0.82
CA ARG A 130 -17.55 -4.20 1.11
C ARG A 130 -18.17 -3.21 2.10
N TYR A 131 -17.48 -2.91 3.19
CA TYR A 131 -17.94 -1.94 4.19
C TYR A 131 -18.13 -0.55 3.59
N LEU A 132 -17.12 -0.05 2.87
CA LEU A 132 -17.18 1.28 2.25
C LEU A 132 -18.29 1.34 1.19
N THR A 133 -18.44 0.31 0.36
CA THR A 133 -19.49 0.26 -0.67
C THR A 133 -20.87 0.24 -0.05
N ALA A 134 -21.08 -0.53 1.03
CA ALA A 134 -22.35 -0.55 1.74
C ALA A 134 -22.68 0.81 2.38
N LYS A 135 -21.67 1.58 2.82
CA LYS A 135 -21.86 2.85 3.52
C LYS A 135 -21.96 4.07 2.60
N HIS A 136 -21.20 4.12 1.52
CA HIS A 136 -21.05 5.30 0.64
C HIS A 136 -21.56 5.08 -0.79
N GLY A 137 -22.00 3.86 -1.11
CA GLY A 137 -22.40 3.48 -2.46
C GLY A 137 -21.22 3.04 -3.34
N MET A 138 -21.57 2.37 -4.44
CA MET A 138 -20.59 1.77 -5.35
C MET A 138 -19.76 2.83 -6.10
N GLU A 139 -20.39 3.89 -6.57
CA GLU A 139 -19.77 4.91 -7.41
C GLU A 139 -18.67 5.68 -6.66
N ALA A 140 -18.96 6.17 -5.46
CA ALA A 140 -17.99 6.91 -4.64
C ALA A 140 -16.76 6.05 -4.30
N VAL A 141 -16.99 4.76 -4.00
CA VAL A 141 -15.92 3.82 -3.68
C VAL A 141 -15.12 3.44 -4.92
N ALA A 142 -15.77 3.25 -6.07
CA ALA A 142 -15.08 3.02 -7.34
C ALA A 142 -14.14 4.19 -7.66
N LYS A 143 -14.64 5.44 -7.56
CA LYS A 143 -13.84 6.65 -7.75
C LYS A 143 -12.64 6.73 -6.79
N MET A 144 -12.83 6.38 -5.51
CA MET A 144 -11.74 6.31 -4.53
C MET A 144 -10.66 5.29 -4.96
N PHE A 145 -11.04 4.10 -5.42
CA PHE A 145 -10.07 3.10 -5.89
C PHE A 145 -9.36 3.56 -7.17
N THR A 146 -10.05 4.21 -8.11
CA THR A 146 -9.41 4.84 -9.29
C THR A 146 -8.38 5.89 -8.88
N GLN A 147 -8.68 6.71 -7.85
CA GLN A 147 -7.72 7.66 -7.31
C GLN A 147 -6.50 6.99 -6.66
N MET A 148 -6.66 5.79 -6.09
CA MET A 148 -5.52 5.00 -5.60
C MET A 148 -4.64 4.48 -6.74
N ASP A 149 -5.26 3.94 -7.80
CA ASP A 149 -4.51 3.47 -8.97
C ASP A 149 -3.68 4.61 -9.59
N ASP A 150 -4.27 5.79 -9.70
CA ASP A 150 -3.59 7.03 -10.11
C ASP A 150 -2.37 7.34 -9.25
N ILE A 151 -2.47 7.19 -7.93
CA ILE A 151 -1.34 7.37 -7.01
C ILE A 151 -0.23 6.38 -7.36
N PHE A 152 -0.55 5.09 -7.49
CA PHE A 152 0.44 4.04 -7.76
C PHE A 152 1.17 4.25 -9.09
N ILE A 153 0.46 4.65 -10.14
CA ILE A 153 1.07 4.90 -11.45
C ILE A 153 1.92 6.17 -11.43
N LYS A 154 1.39 7.28 -10.91
CA LYS A 154 2.08 8.58 -10.92
C LYS A 154 3.37 8.54 -10.09
N THR A 155 3.39 7.82 -8.97
CA THR A 155 4.60 7.64 -8.16
C THR A 155 5.68 6.88 -8.93
N LEU A 156 5.33 5.77 -9.58
CA LEU A 156 6.28 5.00 -10.39
C LEU A 156 6.82 5.80 -11.59
N GLN A 157 5.94 6.51 -12.31
CA GLN A 157 6.33 7.36 -13.44
C GLN A 157 7.28 8.49 -13.01
N SER A 158 7.05 9.08 -11.83
CA SER A 158 7.90 10.17 -11.31
C SER A 158 9.36 9.78 -11.09
N VAL A 159 9.62 8.49 -10.81
CA VAL A 159 10.97 7.97 -10.57
C VAL A 159 11.52 7.18 -11.76
N GLN A 160 10.69 6.82 -12.74
CA GLN A 160 11.04 5.93 -13.84
C GLN A 160 12.36 6.31 -14.54
N LYS A 161 12.61 7.61 -14.75
CA LYS A 161 13.82 8.10 -15.45
C LYS A 161 15.11 8.00 -14.64
N ILE A 162 15.01 7.90 -13.31
CA ILE A 162 16.17 7.85 -12.40
C ILE A 162 16.39 6.44 -11.83
N MET A 163 15.39 5.57 -11.92
CA MET A 163 15.51 4.19 -11.45
C MET A 163 16.45 3.40 -12.35
N ILE A 164 17.40 2.72 -11.72
CA ILE A 164 18.26 1.76 -12.41
C ILE A 164 17.39 0.62 -12.93
N ASN A 165 17.49 0.34 -14.22
CA ASN A 165 16.73 -0.72 -14.87
C ASN A 165 17.65 -1.87 -15.26
N ASP A 166 17.56 -2.97 -14.52
CA ASP A 166 18.09 -4.28 -14.93
C ASP A 166 16.90 -5.21 -15.18
N LYS A 167 16.86 -5.84 -16.35
CA LYS A 167 15.79 -6.77 -16.77
C LYS A 167 15.69 -8.02 -15.89
N ARG A 168 16.69 -8.27 -15.04
CA ARG A 168 16.76 -9.39 -14.10
C ARG A 168 16.25 -9.01 -12.71
N CYS A 169 15.95 -7.74 -12.49
CA CYS A 169 15.47 -7.23 -11.21
C CYS A 169 13.96 -7.04 -11.25
N PHE A 170 13.33 -7.34 -10.13
CA PHE A 170 11.96 -6.98 -9.82
C PHE A 170 11.93 -6.49 -8.38
N GLU A 171 10.95 -5.66 -8.03
CA GLU A 171 10.79 -5.18 -6.67
C GLU A 171 9.31 -5.15 -6.32
N MET A 172 8.96 -5.66 -5.13
CA MET A 172 7.60 -5.59 -4.60
C MET A 172 7.52 -4.55 -3.49
N TYR A 173 6.85 -3.45 -3.79
CA TYR A 173 6.67 -2.34 -2.87
C TYR A 173 5.40 -2.49 -2.02
N GLY A 174 5.48 -2.03 -0.77
CA GLY A 174 4.33 -1.82 0.09
C GLY A 174 3.94 -0.35 0.15
N TYR A 175 2.78 -0.01 -0.41
CA TYR A 175 2.21 1.33 -0.37
C TYR A 175 1.36 1.50 0.89
N ASP A 176 1.58 2.61 1.60
CA ASP A 176 0.79 3.01 2.76
C ASP A 176 -0.12 4.17 2.39
N ILE A 177 -1.43 3.92 2.34
CA ILE A 177 -2.45 4.90 1.92
C ILE A 177 -3.36 5.26 3.10
N LEU A 178 -3.63 6.54 3.29
CA LEU A 178 -4.62 7.04 4.25
C LEU A 178 -5.84 7.58 3.52
N LEU A 179 -7.04 7.27 4.01
CA LEU A 179 -8.28 7.90 3.54
C LEU A 179 -8.64 9.07 4.44
N ASP A 180 -9.12 10.16 3.86
CA ASP A 180 -9.77 11.24 4.61
C ASP A 180 -11.30 11.10 4.65
N THR A 181 -11.98 11.97 5.41
CA THR A 181 -13.44 11.96 5.55
C THR A 181 -14.22 12.04 4.23
N ASN A 182 -13.61 12.56 3.16
CA ASN A 182 -14.20 12.68 1.84
C ASN A 182 -13.87 11.50 0.92
N LEU A 183 -13.34 10.41 1.48
CA LEU A 183 -12.81 9.25 0.76
C LEU A 183 -11.67 9.58 -0.20
N LYS A 184 -10.95 10.69 -0.01
CA LYS A 184 -9.76 10.96 -0.82
C LYS A 184 -8.58 10.12 -0.30
N PRO A 185 -7.91 9.34 -1.15
CA PRO A 185 -6.70 8.63 -0.77
C PRO A 185 -5.49 9.56 -0.76
N TRP A 186 -4.62 9.35 0.22
CA TRP A 186 -3.37 10.07 0.42
C TRP A 186 -2.22 9.09 0.57
N LEU A 187 -1.17 9.24 -0.23
CA LEU A 187 0.06 8.48 -0.07
C LEU A 187 0.80 8.96 1.19
N LEU A 188 1.11 8.02 2.09
CA LEU A 188 1.94 8.29 3.28
C LEU A 188 3.42 7.97 3.03
N GLU A 189 3.70 6.77 2.53
CA GLU A 189 5.03 6.25 2.26
C GLU A 189 4.98 5.05 1.30
N ILE A 190 6.13 4.74 0.69
CA ILE A 190 6.35 3.54 -0.13
C ILE A 190 7.51 2.77 0.49
N ASN A 191 7.27 1.51 0.85
CA ASN A 191 8.25 0.64 1.47
C ASN A 191 8.82 -0.32 0.42
N ALA A 192 10.14 -0.29 0.16
CA ALA A 192 10.80 -1.25 -0.73
C ALA A 192 10.76 -2.68 -0.16
N SER A 193 10.93 -2.84 1.15
CA SER A 193 10.89 -4.15 1.81
C SER A 193 9.69 -4.25 2.77
N PRO A 194 8.46 -4.45 2.27
CA PRO A 194 7.29 -4.58 3.14
C PRO A 194 7.42 -5.82 4.04
N SER A 195 7.06 -5.69 5.32
CA SER A 195 7.13 -6.80 6.27
C SER A 195 6.24 -7.97 5.89
N LEU A 196 6.86 -9.15 5.75
CA LEU A 196 6.21 -10.43 5.44
C LEU A 196 5.99 -11.30 6.70
N THR A 197 6.22 -10.76 7.90
CA THR A 197 5.95 -11.49 9.15
C THR A 197 4.45 -11.67 9.33
N ALA A 198 3.95 -12.90 9.34
CA ALA A 198 2.53 -13.19 9.54
C ALA A 198 2.15 -13.08 11.02
N SER A 199 1.16 -12.23 11.34
CA SER A 199 0.65 -12.09 12.71
C SER A 199 -0.64 -12.89 12.98
N SER A 200 -1.31 -13.36 11.94
CA SER A 200 -2.53 -14.18 12.02
C SER A 200 -2.56 -15.17 10.86
N LYS A 201 -3.49 -16.13 10.89
CA LYS A 201 -3.68 -17.09 9.81
C LYS A 201 -4.03 -16.40 8.49
N GLU A 202 -4.88 -15.38 8.52
CA GLU A 202 -5.27 -14.60 7.35
C GLU A 202 -4.09 -13.83 6.76
N ASP A 203 -3.23 -13.27 7.62
CA ASP A 203 -2.01 -12.57 7.18
C ASP A 203 -1.01 -13.56 6.56
N TYR A 204 -0.90 -14.77 7.12
CA TYR A 204 -0.11 -15.85 6.56
C TYR A 204 -0.61 -16.27 5.18
N GLU A 205 -1.90 -16.56 5.04
CA GLU A 205 -2.51 -16.96 3.77
C GLU A 205 -2.38 -15.87 2.69
N LEU A 206 -2.56 -14.61 3.06
CA LEU A 206 -2.36 -13.47 2.19
C LEU A 206 -0.90 -13.39 1.70
N LYS A 207 0.08 -13.47 2.61
CA LYS A 207 1.49 -13.28 2.30
C LYS A 207 2.10 -14.45 1.55
N CYS A 208 1.74 -15.68 1.89
CA CYS A 208 2.14 -16.84 1.11
C CYS A 208 1.56 -16.77 -0.31
N GLY A 209 0.26 -16.46 -0.43
CA GLY A 209 -0.37 -16.27 -1.74
C GLY A 209 0.25 -15.14 -2.56
N LEU A 210 0.60 -14.03 -1.91
CA LEU A 210 1.30 -12.90 -2.52
C LEU A 210 2.63 -13.34 -3.13
N LEU A 211 3.48 -14.03 -2.35
CA LEU A 211 4.79 -14.49 -2.80
C LEU A 211 4.71 -15.58 -3.87
N ASP A 212 3.83 -16.56 -3.71
CA ASP A 212 3.58 -17.60 -4.71
C ASP A 212 3.19 -16.96 -6.06
N ASP A 213 2.30 -15.96 -6.02
CA ASP A 213 1.86 -15.28 -7.23
C ASP A 213 2.94 -14.38 -7.83
N VAL A 214 3.83 -13.77 -7.02
CA VAL A 214 5.01 -13.04 -7.52
C VAL A 214 5.88 -13.95 -8.39
N LEU A 215 6.16 -15.17 -7.91
CA LEU A 215 6.95 -16.14 -8.68
C LEU A 215 6.24 -16.57 -9.97
N ASN A 216 4.91 -16.67 -9.96
CA ASN A 216 4.13 -16.92 -11.18
C ASN A 216 4.20 -15.75 -12.17
N VAL A 217 4.22 -14.49 -11.71
CA VAL A 217 4.36 -13.29 -12.56
C VAL A 217 5.75 -13.19 -13.17
N ILE A 218 6.81 -13.46 -12.40
CA ILE A 218 8.20 -13.43 -12.88
C ILE A 218 8.42 -14.51 -13.95
N ASP A 219 7.72 -15.64 -13.82
CA ASP A 219 7.66 -16.71 -14.81
C ASP A 219 9.04 -17.23 -15.26
N LEU A 220 9.86 -17.65 -14.29
CA LEU A 220 11.20 -18.19 -14.54
C LEU A 220 11.20 -19.41 -15.50
N GLU A 221 10.08 -20.11 -15.62
CA GLU A 221 9.89 -21.28 -16.48
C GLU A 221 9.39 -20.91 -17.89
N ASN A 222 9.17 -19.63 -18.20
CA ASN A 222 8.63 -19.15 -19.48
C ASN A 222 7.34 -19.89 -19.89
N ARG A 223 6.37 -19.94 -18.98
CA ARG A 223 5.06 -20.56 -19.21
C ARG A 223 4.06 -19.56 -19.79
N LEU A 224 4.17 -18.29 -19.42
CA LEU A 224 3.29 -17.20 -19.82
C LEU A 224 3.58 -16.74 -21.25
N THR A 225 2.61 -16.06 -21.86
CA THR A 225 2.71 -15.49 -23.21
C THR A 225 3.23 -14.04 -23.22
N GLY A 226 3.24 -13.39 -22.06
CA GLY A 226 3.55 -11.97 -21.91
C GLY A 226 2.36 -11.04 -22.16
N LYS A 227 1.17 -11.58 -22.44
CA LYS A 227 -0.08 -10.84 -22.69
C LYS A 227 -1.09 -10.94 -21.54
N GLU A 228 -0.73 -11.65 -20.47
CA GLU A 228 -1.60 -11.89 -19.33
C GLU A 228 -1.86 -10.58 -18.59
N LYS A 229 -3.13 -10.18 -18.53
CA LYS A 229 -3.58 -9.07 -17.67
C LYS A 229 -3.70 -9.48 -16.20
N HIS A 230 -3.76 -10.78 -15.93
CA HIS A 230 -3.98 -11.35 -14.60
C HIS A 230 -3.14 -12.60 -14.40
N VAL A 231 -2.38 -12.65 -13.32
CA VAL A 231 -1.62 -13.84 -12.91
C VAL A 231 -1.79 -14.03 -11.40
N GLY A 232 -2.52 -15.06 -11.02
CA GLY A 232 -2.93 -15.26 -9.63
C GLY A 232 -3.83 -14.12 -9.17
N ALA A 233 -3.42 -13.43 -8.12
CA ALA A 233 -4.07 -12.22 -7.62
C ALA A 233 -3.32 -10.93 -7.98
N TRP A 234 -2.36 -10.96 -8.90
CA TRP A 234 -1.75 -9.78 -9.51
C TRP A 234 -2.50 -9.35 -10.76
N ASP A 235 -2.87 -8.07 -10.81
CA ASP A 235 -3.43 -7.42 -11.98
C ASP A 235 -2.39 -6.51 -12.63
N LEU A 236 -2.17 -6.68 -13.92
CA LEU A 236 -1.30 -5.79 -14.69
C LEU A 236 -2.01 -4.44 -14.85
N ILE A 237 -1.48 -3.39 -14.22
CA ILE A 237 -2.06 -2.04 -14.26
C ILE A 237 -1.34 -1.13 -15.27
N TRP A 238 -0.10 -1.46 -15.63
CA TRP A 238 0.72 -0.69 -16.57
C TRP A 238 1.72 -1.57 -17.31
N ASP A 239 1.77 -1.44 -18.63
CA ASP A 239 2.75 -2.07 -19.53
C ASP A 239 3.13 -1.09 -20.65
N ASP A 240 4.12 -0.24 -20.36
CA ASP A 240 4.51 0.94 -21.15
C ASP A 240 3.35 1.89 -21.52
N GLY A 241 2.25 1.76 -20.77
CA GLY A 241 0.98 2.43 -21.01
C GLY A 241 -0.10 1.85 -20.09
N PRO A 242 -1.23 2.55 -19.93
CA PRO A 242 -2.32 2.08 -19.08
C PRO A 242 -2.92 0.78 -19.64
N VAL A 243 -3.08 -0.23 -18.79
CA VAL A 243 -3.77 -1.47 -19.15
C VAL A 243 -5.24 -1.35 -18.78
N MET A 244 -6.11 -1.46 -19.80
CA MET A 244 -7.55 -1.35 -19.64
C MET A 244 -8.16 -2.68 -19.18
N GLY A 245 -9.12 -2.59 -18.25
CA GLY A 245 -9.94 -3.75 -17.85
C GLY A 245 -10.84 -4.25 -18.98
N ASP A 246 -11.26 -5.51 -18.92
CA ASP A 246 -12.00 -6.18 -20.00
C ASP A 246 -13.45 -5.66 -20.17
N GLU A 247 -14.00 -4.91 -19.19
CA GLU A 247 -15.37 -4.37 -19.22
C GLU A 247 -15.46 -2.89 -19.65
N GLY A 248 -14.34 -2.25 -20.02
CA GLY A 248 -14.29 -0.83 -20.40
C GLY A 248 -14.50 -0.59 -21.90
N GLY A 249 -15.75 -0.37 -22.31
CA GLY A 249 -16.05 0.28 -23.60
C GLY A 249 -15.49 1.70 -23.63
N ILE A 250 -14.98 2.13 -24.79
CA ILE A 250 -14.53 3.51 -25.03
C ILE A 250 -15.78 4.39 -25.01
N ASP A 251 -15.97 5.19 -23.96
CA ASP A 251 -16.88 6.34 -24.06
C ASP A 251 -16.06 7.54 -24.59
N CYS A 252 -16.19 7.77 -25.90
CA CYS A 252 -15.36 8.65 -26.71
C CYS A 252 -15.62 10.15 -26.46
N MET A 253 -16.08 10.56 -25.27
CA MET A 253 -16.62 11.91 -25.06
C MET A 253 -16.02 12.67 -23.87
N ASN A 254 -15.22 12.06 -22.98
CA ASN A 254 -14.52 12.78 -21.89
C ASN A 254 -13.18 12.11 -21.53
N ALA A 255 -12.12 12.47 -22.24
CA ALA A 255 -10.77 11.98 -22.00
C ALA A 255 -10.14 12.59 -20.72
N THR A 256 -10.40 12.01 -19.54
CA THR A 256 -9.61 12.31 -18.32
C THR A 256 -9.48 11.17 -17.31
N THR A 257 -10.21 10.05 -17.45
CA THR A 257 -10.14 8.95 -16.47
C THR A 257 -10.18 7.59 -17.18
N TYR A 258 -9.02 6.96 -17.30
CA TYR A 258 -8.91 5.58 -17.78
C TYR A 258 -9.29 4.65 -16.63
N THR A 259 -10.19 3.70 -16.87
CA THR A 259 -10.45 2.62 -15.90
C THR A 259 -9.32 1.61 -16.01
N THR A 260 -8.35 1.75 -15.13
CA THR A 260 -7.23 0.82 -14.92
C THR A 260 -7.74 -0.61 -14.69
N ASN A 261 -6.98 -1.59 -15.18
CA ASN A 261 -7.20 -3.01 -14.92
C ASN A 261 -6.87 -3.36 -13.45
N SER A 262 -7.66 -2.85 -12.52
CA SER A 262 -7.44 -2.97 -11.07
C SER A 262 -8.65 -3.60 -10.40
N PHE A 263 -8.42 -4.69 -9.67
CA PHE A 263 -9.45 -5.37 -8.89
C PHE A 263 -9.12 -5.35 -7.39
N LEU A 264 -8.48 -4.27 -6.91
CA LEU A 264 -8.11 -4.10 -5.50
C LEU A 264 -9.34 -4.23 -4.59
N GLY A 265 -9.29 -5.19 -3.65
CA GLY A 265 -10.39 -5.49 -2.74
C GLY A 265 -11.59 -6.21 -3.36
N CYS A 266 -11.54 -6.59 -4.64
CA CYS A 266 -12.56 -7.44 -5.26
C CYS A 266 -12.46 -8.90 -4.77
N HIS A 267 -13.43 -9.73 -5.16
CA HIS A 267 -13.38 -11.17 -4.88
C HIS A 267 -12.16 -11.82 -5.54
N MET A 268 -11.41 -12.58 -4.74
CA MET A 268 -10.18 -13.24 -5.16
C MET A 268 -10.41 -14.75 -5.28
N ASP A 269 -10.40 -15.28 -6.50
CA ASP A 269 -10.39 -16.72 -6.76
C ASP A 269 -9.05 -17.16 -7.39
N ARG A 270 -7.97 -16.90 -6.63
CA ARG A 270 -6.57 -17.10 -7.05
C ARG A 270 -6.34 -18.51 -7.59
N LYS A 271 -6.79 -19.54 -6.85
CA LYS A 271 -6.56 -20.95 -7.18
C LYS A 271 -7.28 -21.35 -8.48
N LYS A 272 -8.52 -20.91 -8.68
CA LYS A 272 -9.25 -21.20 -9.92
C LYS A 272 -8.63 -20.46 -11.11
N GLN A 273 -8.25 -19.20 -10.92
CA GLN A 273 -7.60 -18.38 -11.95
C GLN A 273 -6.30 -19.02 -12.45
N LEU A 274 -5.39 -19.39 -11.54
CA LEU A 274 -4.11 -20.02 -11.91
C LEU A 274 -4.30 -21.37 -12.61
N ARG A 275 -5.23 -22.20 -12.11
CA ARG A 275 -5.55 -23.49 -12.74
C ARG A 275 -6.04 -23.30 -14.17
N GLN A 276 -6.95 -22.35 -14.39
CA GLN A 276 -7.48 -22.07 -15.71
C GLN A 276 -6.39 -21.51 -16.63
N LEU A 277 -5.58 -20.58 -16.15
CA LEU A 277 -4.47 -19.98 -16.89
C LEU A 277 -3.50 -21.05 -17.40
N PHE A 278 -2.93 -21.87 -16.50
CA PHE A 278 -1.94 -22.87 -16.90
C PHE A 278 -2.53 -24.01 -17.73
N LYS A 279 -3.80 -24.37 -17.53
CA LYS A 279 -4.49 -25.33 -18.40
C LYS A 279 -4.60 -24.81 -19.84
N THR A 280 -4.97 -23.54 -20.01
CA THR A 280 -5.03 -22.89 -21.33
C THR A 280 -3.66 -22.83 -21.99
N LEU A 281 -2.62 -22.45 -21.24
CA LEU A 281 -1.24 -22.34 -21.75
C LEU A 281 -0.68 -23.71 -22.18
N GLN A 282 -0.95 -24.77 -21.41
CA GLN A 282 -0.56 -26.13 -21.77
C GLN A 282 -1.29 -26.64 -23.02
N ALA A 283 -2.56 -26.29 -23.20
CA ALA A 283 -3.30 -26.62 -24.41
C ALA A 283 -2.72 -25.92 -25.64
N ALA A 284 -2.39 -24.63 -25.52
CA ALA A 284 -1.81 -23.83 -26.60
C ALA A 284 -0.40 -24.30 -27.02
N LYS A 285 0.39 -24.89 -26.12
CA LYS A 285 1.70 -25.49 -26.46
C LYS A 285 1.59 -26.84 -27.21
N LYS A 286 0.41 -27.46 -27.24
CA LYS A 286 0.17 -28.78 -27.89
C LYS A 286 -0.43 -28.68 -29.29
N THR A 287 -0.89 -27.49 -29.67
CA THR A 287 -1.41 -27.12 -31.00
C THR A 287 -0.34 -26.41 -31.82
#